data_AF-A0A934N4D9-F1
#
_entry.id   AF-A0A934N4D9-F1
#
_cell.length_a   1.000
_cell.length_b   1.000
_cell.length_c   1.000
_cell.angle_alpha   90.00
_cell.angle_beta   90.00
_cell.angle_gamma   90.00
#
_symmetry.space_group_name_H-M   'P 1'
#
loop_
_entity.id
_entity.type
_entity.pdbx_description
1 polymer ?
#
loop_
_entity_poly.entity_id
_entity_poly.type
_entity_poly.pdbx_seq_one_letter_code
_entity_poly.pdbx_strand_id
1 'polypeptide(L)'
;MISSLLLGFSHLTLAECSDIDAKLSADSAAQVYVNGLAATNRVAAQSAVTFKRALIIKKHLPSKRKEVASYIEAGNLYYTVYSLVNSQCIASTIKSTNGKH
;
A
#
# COMPACT_ATOMS: atom_id res chain seq x y z
N MET A 1 40.57 32.23 -19.36
CA MET A 1 40.12 30.83 -19.43
C MET A 1 38.90 30.70 -18.52
N ILE A 2 37.68 30.72 -19.06
CA ILE A 2 36.45 30.70 -18.26
C ILE A 2 35.94 29.26 -18.18
N SER A 3 35.95 28.76 -16.95
CA SER A 3 35.41 27.50 -16.48
C SER A 3 33.94 27.35 -16.87
N SER A 4 33.56 26.22 -17.46
CA SER A 4 32.16 25.83 -17.66
C SER A 4 31.97 24.45 -17.05
N LEU A 5 31.56 24.44 -15.78
CA LEU A 5 31.14 23.25 -15.07
C LEU A 5 29.67 22.98 -15.45
N LEU A 6 29.46 22.02 -16.35
CA LEU A 6 28.13 21.54 -16.72
C LEU A 6 27.55 20.71 -15.57
N LEU A 7 26.76 21.34 -14.70
CA LEU A 7 25.89 20.64 -13.75
C LEU A 7 24.70 20.05 -14.51
N GLY A 8 24.86 18.81 -14.98
CA GLY A 8 23.78 18.01 -15.53
C GLY A 8 22.78 17.65 -14.44
N PHE A 9 21.61 18.29 -14.44
CA PHE A 9 20.47 17.86 -13.65
C PHE A 9 19.89 16.58 -14.26
N SER A 10 20.36 15.44 -13.80
CA SER A 10 19.71 14.15 -14.07
C SER A 10 18.32 14.18 -13.45
N HIS A 11 17.28 14.34 -14.27
CA HIS A 11 15.92 14.08 -13.85
C HIS A 11 15.84 12.60 -13.44
N LEU A 12 15.79 12.33 -12.14
CA LEU A 12 15.42 11.04 -11.61
C LEU A 12 13.97 10.78 -12.03
N THR A 13 13.79 10.15 -13.19
CA THR A 13 12.51 9.57 -13.58
C THR A 13 12.30 8.36 -12.68
N LEU A 14 11.80 8.60 -11.48
CA LEU A 14 11.24 7.53 -10.65
C LEU A 14 10.12 6.90 -11.48
N ALA A 15 10.37 5.69 -11.97
CA ALA A 15 9.37 4.91 -12.68
C ALA A 15 8.11 4.88 -11.82
N GLU A 16 6.97 5.21 -12.42
CA GLU A 16 5.70 5.20 -11.71
C GLU A 16 5.44 3.77 -11.22
N CYS A 17 5.21 3.59 -9.91
CA CYS A 17 4.84 2.29 -9.35
C CYS A 17 3.71 1.65 -10.16
N SER A 18 3.92 0.43 -10.68
CA SER A 18 2.93 -0.23 -11.53
C SER A 18 1.66 -0.57 -10.73
N ASP A 19 0.55 -0.83 -11.41
CA ASP A 19 -0.68 -1.28 -10.72
C ASP A 19 -0.49 -2.62 -10.01
N ILE A 20 0.40 -3.48 -10.53
CA ILE A 20 0.70 -4.78 -9.93
C ILE A 20 1.51 -4.57 -8.65
N ASP A 21 2.59 -3.79 -8.72
CA ASP A 21 3.46 -3.54 -7.56
C ASP A 21 2.72 -2.76 -6.48
N ALA A 22 1.85 -1.83 -6.87
CA ALA A 22 1.02 -1.10 -5.92
C ALA A 22 0.05 -2.01 -5.17
N LYS A 23 -0.53 -3.00 -5.85
CA LYS A 23 -1.39 -4.01 -5.22
C LYS A 23 -0.61 -4.90 -4.26
N LEU A 24 0.55 -5.41 -4.68
CA LEU A 24 1.40 -6.26 -3.83
C LEU A 24 1.89 -5.52 -2.59
N SER A 25 2.32 -4.26 -2.75
CA SER A 25 2.75 -3.41 -1.64
C SER A 25 1.60 -3.12 -0.66
N ALA A 26 0.41 -2.82 -1.18
CA ALA A 26 -0.77 -2.60 -0.36
C ALA A 26 -1.19 -3.88 0.39
N ASP A 27 -1.19 -5.05 -0.27
CA ASP A 27 -1.52 -6.34 0.36
C ASP A 27 -0.53 -6.69 1.48
N SER A 28 0.76 -6.46 1.26
CA SER A 28 1.79 -6.66 2.29
C SER A 28 1.56 -5.74 3.50
N ALA A 29 1.36 -4.44 3.27
CA ALA A 29 1.09 -3.47 4.34
C ALA A 29 -0.22 -3.79 5.09
N ALA A 30 -1.24 -4.27 4.37
CA ALA A 30 -2.52 -4.63 4.96
C ALA A 30 -2.41 -5.87 5.86
N GLN A 31 -1.64 -6.90 5.46
CA GLN A 31 -1.37 -8.06 6.31
C GLN A 31 -0.62 -7.66 7.58
N VAL A 32 0.42 -6.83 7.47
CA VAL A 32 1.16 -6.30 8.64
C VAL A 32 0.22 -5.54 9.57
N TYR A 33 -0.64 -4.68 9.01
CA TYR A 33 -1.62 -3.93 9.78
C TYR A 33 -2.60 -4.84 10.54
N VAL A 34 -3.22 -5.82 9.86
CA VAL A 34 -4.20 -6.73 10.48
C VAL A 34 -3.54 -7.66 11.51
N ASN A 35 -2.33 -8.16 11.23
CA ASN A 35 -1.55 -8.92 12.21
C ASN A 35 -1.24 -8.09 13.46
N GLY A 36 -0.92 -6.79 13.29
CA GLY A 36 -0.72 -5.87 14.40
C GLY A 36 -1.97 -5.69 15.28
N LEU A 37 -3.18 -5.86 14.72
CA LEU A 37 -4.43 -5.80 15.49
C LEU A 37 -4.60 -6.99 16.45
N ALA A 38 -3.93 -8.14 16.20
CA ALA A 38 -3.95 -9.27 17.11
C ALA A 38 -3.36 -8.91 18.49
N ALA A 39 -2.34 -8.03 18.53
CA ALA A 39 -1.77 -7.51 19.77
C ALA A 39 -2.75 -6.63 20.57
N THR A 40 -3.84 -6.19 19.95
CA THR A 40 -4.87 -5.34 20.58
C THR A 40 -6.13 -6.11 20.98
N ASN A 41 -6.12 -7.46 20.91
CA ASN A 41 -7.28 -8.33 21.10
C ASN A 41 -8.47 -8.03 20.15
N ARG A 42 -8.23 -7.33 19.03
CA ARG A 42 -9.26 -7.00 18.03
C ARG A 42 -9.44 -8.09 16.98
N VAL A 43 -8.49 -9.02 16.89
CA VAL A 43 -8.46 -10.14 15.94
C VAL A 43 -7.97 -11.37 16.69
N ALA A 44 -8.49 -12.55 16.34
CA ALA A 44 -7.93 -13.82 16.80
C ALA A 44 -6.43 -13.89 16.45
N ALA A 45 -5.65 -14.63 17.24
CA ALA A 45 -4.23 -14.89 16.98
C ALA A 45 -4.02 -15.85 15.80
N GLN A 46 -4.61 -15.51 14.65
CA GLN A 46 -4.52 -16.21 13.39
C GLN A 46 -3.79 -15.32 12.38
N SER A 47 -2.93 -15.91 11.57
CA SER A 47 -2.20 -15.16 10.53
C SER A 47 -3.17 -14.52 9.54
N ALA A 48 -2.99 -13.23 9.28
CA ALA A 48 -3.76 -12.48 8.31
C ALA A 48 -3.32 -12.84 6.88
N VAL A 49 -4.28 -13.24 6.04
CA VAL A 49 -4.03 -13.67 4.65
C VAL A 49 -4.87 -12.86 3.68
N THR A 50 -4.36 -12.67 2.46
CA THR A 50 -5.14 -12.02 1.39
C THR A 50 -6.07 -13.05 0.76
N PHE A 51 -7.39 -12.85 0.83
CA PHE A 51 -8.38 -13.79 0.28
C PHE A 51 -8.94 -13.34 -1.09
N LYS A 52 -8.72 -12.07 -1.46
CA LYS A 52 -9.15 -11.51 -2.73
C LYS A 52 -8.12 -10.51 -3.25
N ARG A 53 -7.95 -10.48 -4.58
CA ARG A 53 -7.03 -9.56 -5.25
C ARG A 53 -7.36 -8.09 -4.93
N ALA A 54 -6.33 -7.31 -4.60
CA ALA A 54 -6.46 -5.88 -4.39
C ALA A 54 -6.92 -5.11 -5.63
N LEU A 55 -7.59 -3.98 -5.39
CA LEU A 55 -8.13 -3.08 -6.40
C LEU A 55 -7.52 -1.69 -6.25
N ILE A 56 -7.10 -1.09 -7.37
CA ILE A 56 -6.81 0.35 -7.42
C ILE A 56 -8.15 1.07 -7.42
N ILE A 57 -8.44 1.80 -6.35
CA ILE A 57 -9.69 2.55 -6.20
C ILE A 57 -9.56 3.93 -6.84
N LYS A 58 -8.40 4.56 -6.69
CA LYS A 58 -8.16 5.91 -7.18
C LYS A 58 -6.70 6.15 -7.51
N LYS A 59 -6.44 6.96 -8.54
CA LYS A 59 -5.14 7.59 -8.79
C LYS A 59 -5.26 9.09 -8.48
N HIS A 60 -4.44 9.57 -7.55
CA HIS A 60 -4.37 10.97 -7.17
C HIS A 60 -3.43 11.72 -8.12
N LEU A 61 -3.91 12.81 -8.73
CA LEU A 61 -3.10 13.70 -9.54
C LEU A 61 -2.82 15.01 -8.77
N PRO A 62 -1.65 15.66 -8.96
CA PRO A 62 -0.55 15.27 -9.87
C PRO A 62 0.43 14.26 -9.28
N SER A 63 0.31 13.91 -7.99
CA SER A 63 1.28 13.08 -7.26
C SER A 63 1.38 11.62 -7.70
N LYS A 64 0.47 11.16 -8.56
CA LYS A 64 0.34 9.79 -9.08
C LYS A 64 0.20 8.71 -8.00
N ARG A 65 -0.08 9.08 -6.74
CA ARG A 65 -0.32 8.13 -5.66
C ARG A 65 -1.57 7.32 -5.95
N LYS A 66 -1.57 6.05 -5.57
CA LYS A 66 -2.70 5.15 -5.77
C LYS A 66 -3.35 4.83 -4.43
N GLU A 67 -4.66 5.02 -4.33
CA GLU A 67 -5.44 4.45 -3.24
C GLU A 67 -5.81 3.03 -3.65
N VAL A 68 -5.41 2.06 -2.83
CA VAL A 68 -5.54 0.63 -3.09
C VAL A 68 -6.34 -0.01 -1.97
N ALA A 69 -7.34 -0.80 -2.31
CA ALA A 69 -8.10 -1.62 -1.38
C ALA A 69 -7.58 -3.05 -1.39
N SER A 70 -7.13 -3.54 -0.23
CA SER A 70 -6.67 -4.89 0.04
C SER A 70 -7.69 -5.64 0.89
N TYR A 71 -7.86 -6.94 0.63
CA TYR A 71 -8.89 -7.78 1.24
C TYR A 71 -8.25 -8.89 2.07
N ILE A 72 -8.31 -8.73 3.38
CA ILE A 72 -7.57 -9.55 4.33
C ILE A 72 -8.54 -10.35 5.20
N GLU A 73 -8.28 -11.64 5.34
CA GLU A 73 -8.97 -12.55 6.25
C GLU A 73 -8.03 -12.86 7.43
N ALA A 74 -8.56 -12.80 8.65
CA ALA A 74 -7.84 -13.20 9.84
C ALA A 74 -8.80 -13.87 10.83
N GLY A 75 -8.68 -15.19 10.97
CA GLY A 75 -9.63 -15.99 11.73
C GLY A 75 -11.00 -15.99 11.04
N ASN A 76 -12.02 -15.44 11.70
CA ASN A 76 -13.37 -15.30 11.17
C ASN A 76 -13.69 -13.85 10.73
N LEU A 77 -12.70 -12.96 10.68
CA LEU A 77 -12.89 -11.55 10.34
C LEU A 77 -12.33 -11.22 8.96
N TYR A 78 -13.15 -10.56 8.16
CA TYR A 78 -12.80 -10.02 6.84
C TYR A 78 -12.64 -8.50 6.90
N TYR A 79 -11.48 -8.05 6.45
CA TYR A 79 -11.06 -6.66 6.43
C TYR A 79 -10.95 -6.16 5.00
N THR A 80 -11.41 -4.93 4.77
CA THR A 80 -10.92 -4.11 3.66
C THR A 80 -9.99 -3.06 4.24
N VAL A 81 -8.72 -3.12 3.85
CA VAL A 81 -7.71 -2.15 4.25
C VAL A 81 -7.40 -1.26 3.06
N TYR A 82 -7.42 0.05 3.26
CA TYR A 82 -7.12 1.02 2.23
C TYR A 82 -5.74 1.61 2.49
N SER A 83 -4.91 1.63 1.45
CA SER A 83 -3.54 2.12 1.51
C SER A 83 -3.31 3.18 0.44
N LEU A 84 -2.54 4.21 0.76
CA LEU A 84 -1.93 5.10 -0.23
C LEU A 84 -0.56 4.57 -0.61
N VAL A 85 -0.38 4.27 -1.90
CA VAL A 85 0.89 3.82 -2.46
C VAL A 85 1.53 4.96 -3.26
N ASN A 86 2.77 5.28 -2.95
CA ASN A 86 3.52 6.34 -3.63
C ASN A 86 4.22 5.84 -4.91
N SER A 87 4.92 6.73 -5.61
CA SER A 87 5.66 6.39 -6.84
C SER A 87 6.80 5.39 -6.62
N GLN A 88 7.27 5.20 -5.38
CA GLN A 88 8.31 4.25 -4.98
C GLN A 88 7.74 2.91 -4.52
N CYS A 89 6.44 2.66 -4.76
CA CYS A 89 5.71 1.48 -4.26
C CYS A 89 5.73 1.31 -2.75
N ILE A 90 5.83 2.41 -2.00
CA ILE A 90 5.70 2.39 -0.53
C ILE A 90 4.23 2.61 -0.19
N ALA A 91 3.62 1.62 0.48
CA ALA A 91 2.25 1.67 0.95
C ALA A 91 2.16 2.20 2.38
N SER A 92 1.17 3.06 2.63
CA SER A 92 0.78 3.51 3.96
C SER A 92 -0.71 3.28 4.17
N THR A 93 -1.07 2.50 5.19
CA THR A 93 -2.46 2.25 5.56
C THR A 93 -3.12 3.54 6.03
N ILE A 94 -4.24 3.91 5.42
CA ILE A 94 -4.99 5.14 5.75
C ILE A 94 -6.28 4.87 6.51
N LYS A 95 -6.93 3.73 6.28
CA LYS A 95 -8.18 3.34 6.94
C LYS A 95 -8.44 1.84 6.73
N SER A 96 -9.27 1.27 7.58
CA SER A 96 -9.71 -0.13 7.48
C SER A 96 -11.18 -0.26 7.91
N THR A 97 -11.83 -1.34 7.52
CA THR A 97 -13.11 -1.75 8.11
C THR A 97 -12.88 -2.40 9.48
N ASN A 98 -13.89 -2.41 10.35
CA ASN A 98 -13.79 -3.01 11.69
C ASN A 98 -13.85 -4.55 11.74
N GLY A 99 -13.48 -5.23 10.64
CA GLY A 99 -13.67 -6.68 10.49
C GLY A 99 -15.17 -7.06 10.44
N LYS A 100 -15.55 -7.99 9.55
CA LYS A 100 -16.90 -8.56 9.53
C LYS A 100 -16.82 -10.08 9.39
N HIS A 101 -17.82 -10.78 9.91
CA HIS A 101 -17.99 -12.23 9.69
C HIS A 101 -18.78 -12.47 8.41
#